data_AF-A0A1M4YXT3-F1
#
_entry.id   AF-A0A1M4YXT3-F1
#
_cell.length_a   1.000
_cell.length_b   1.000
_cell.length_c   1.000
_cell.angle_alpha   90.00
_cell.angle_beta   90.00
_cell.angle_gamma   90.00
#
_symmetry.space_group_name_H-M   'P 1'
#
loop_
_entity.id
_entity.type
_entity.pdbx_description
1 polymer ?
#
loop_
_entity_poly.entity_id
_entity_poly.type
_entity_poly.pdbx_seq_one_letter_code
_entity_poly.pdbx_strand_id
1 'polypeptide(L)'
;MSKTGEFDLNFPGATIICDTLEKKRAILDYLNSKSPNFDLDLSTDSMQQTLERVIFNTTYLHEGRHLHDYLTAPLLMEHWFQKLLSLSLSVNALESFKHSSIHYKYLPLPFNQWLGLAQERKSELLQQKGISKNDVPFYDISAFREAASNELNKLSLFDKNLITAALSQIKLDEGNPILDSYNTDYSTRSFLESLAFAIQATEMVLRYGKKGVEIVDFVVRDKSFENFMSLGDKKRNGGKKIERSDYLGYTNYTSMFTYVYRFCYRNNVNQNSLYPFIAYMLFWGLCGDPKANASHALSPRNRLESFFHLDELGYDMELSKDETLYTLFRRPLDSFNSWDTIVRKAYLQHLTPVMIIQNGQFFPLSIISEGIDFRNYYSCVVQKGKELSLQLKLIGYHSLSNYINGIVGSMAYMADMMLSSASSYLYPEMYVKSFNQFVNVPFRFQFSNGITISQTEVMPNPDIIFDNGMIYKDGLRQHANSEVNYLLKSKDYIECKKYIDFCNVLFGNSLVEKPGSLIREMLPGIKPWFINV
;
A
#
# COMPACT_ATOMS: atom_id res chain seq x y z
N MET A 1 19.78 -8.33 -6.46
CA MET A 1 19.65 -8.84 -5.07
C MET A 1 18.37 -9.63 -5.00
N SER A 2 18.35 -10.76 -4.28
CA SER A 2 17.10 -11.47 -4.07
C SER A 2 16.17 -10.63 -3.20
N LYS A 3 14.87 -10.67 -3.51
CA LYS A 3 13.83 -9.97 -2.75
C LYS A 3 13.77 -10.61 -1.36
N THR A 4 13.99 -9.83 -0.30
CA THR A 4 14.01 -10.33 1.09
C THR A 4 12.67 -10.19 1.80
N GLY A 5 11.78 -9.33 1.29
CA GLY A 5 10.45 -9.10 1.83
C GLY A 5 9.43 -8.72 0.76
N GLU A 6 8.15 -8.81 1.12
CA GLU A 6 7.04 -8.38 0.27
C GLU A 6 5.88 -7.85 1.12
N PHE A 7 5.33 -6.72 0.68
CA PHE A 7 4.08 -6.21 1.21
C PHE A 7 2.91 -6.65 0.33
N ASP A 8 1.95 -7.33 0.94
CA ASP A 8 0.75 -7.84 0.28
C ASP A 8 -0.46 -7.12 0.84
N LEU A 9 -1.13 -6.33 0.01
CA LEU A 9 -2.33 -5.59 0.40
C LEU A 9 -3.49 -6.47 0.90
N ASN A 10 -3.48 -7.78 0.63
CA ASN A 10 -4.50 -8.70 1.14
C ASN A 10 -4.16 -9.25 2.54
N PHE A 11 -2.90 -9.10 2.95
CA PHE A 11 -2.40 -9.50 4.25
C PHE A 11 -1.89 -8.25 4.99
N PRO A 12 -2.59 -7.75 6.03
CA PRO A 12 -2.15 -6.58 6.79
C PRO A 12 -0.94 -6.92 7.69
N GLY A 13 0.20 -7.22 7.07
CA GLY A 13 1.44 -7.60 7.71
C GLY A 13 2.62 -7.70 6.75
N ALA A 14 3.79 -7.99 7.31
CA ALA A 14 5.04 -8.12 6.60
C ALA A 14 5.26 -9.54 6.08
N THR A 15 5.57 -9.70 4.79
CA THR A 15 6.06 -10.99 4.28
C THR A 15 7.57 -10.98 4.26
N ILE A 16 8.19 -12.01 4.84
CA ILE A 16 9.64 -12.23 4.85
C ILE A 16 9.93 -13.44 3.96
N ILE A 17 10.81 -13.27 2.97
CA ILE A 17 11.12 -14.30 1.99
C ILE A 17 12.31 -15.15 2.45
N CYS A 18 12.07 -16.46 2.53
CA CYS A 18 13.05 -17.48 2.87
C CYS A 18 13.42 -18.28 1.61
N ASP A 19 14.53 -17.90 0.98
CA ASP A 19 15.06 -18.48 -0.26
C ASP A 19 16.38 -19.26 -0.07
N THR A 20 16.91 -19.30 1.17
CA THR A 20 18.12 -20.07 1.53
C THR A 20 17.93 -20.93 2.78
N LEU A 21 18.69 -22.02 2.88
CA LEU A 21 18.71 -22.87 4.09
C LEU A 21 19.20 -22.12 5.34
N GLU A 22 20.05 -21.10 5.15
CA GLU A 22 20.55 -20.26 6.23
C GLU A 22 19.41 -19.45 6.86
N LYS A 23 18.61 -18.77 6.03
CA LYS A 23 17.40 -18.04 6.47
C LYS A 23 16.40 -18.97 7.15
N LYS A 24 16.19 -20.18 6.60
CA LYS A 24 15.33 -21.20 7.22
C LYS A 24 15.78 -21.51 8.65
N ARG A 25 17.07 -21.70 8.89
CA ARG A 25 17.60 -22.01 10.23
C ARG A 25 17.37 -20.86 11.21
N ALA A 26 17.67 -19.63 10.83
CA ALA A 26 17.44 -18.47 11.69
C ALA A 26 15.95 -18.28 12.02
N ILE A 27 15.06 -18.47 11.04
CA ILE A 27 13.61 -18.46 11.26
C ILE A 27 13.19 -19.60 12.20
N LEU A 28 13.69 -20.82 12.01
CA LEU A 28 13.40 -21.94 12.88
C LEU A 28 13.88 -21.70 14.32
N ASP A 29 15.05 -21.13 14.51
CA ASP A 29 15.59 -20.83 15.83
C ASP A 29 14.75 -19.75 16.53
N TYR A 30 14.28 -18.74 15.78
CA TYR A 30 13.31 -17.77 16.27
C TYR A 30 11.97 -18.41 16.66
N LEU A 31 11.36 -19.17 15.75
CA LEU A 31 10.06 -19.83 15.97
C LEU A 31 10.11 -20.83 17.13
N ASN A 32 11.24 -21.49 17.33
CA ASN A 32 11.47 -22.43 18.43
C ASN A 32 11.96 -21.76 19.72
N SER A 33 11.94 -20.42 19.80
CA SER A 33 12.41 -19.65 20.96
C SER A 33 13.86 -19.95 21.36
N LYS A 34 14.68 -20.44 20.42
CA LYS A 34 16.13 -20.62 20.59
C LYS A 34 16.89 -19.31 20.39
N SER A 35 16.28 -18.37 19.66
CA SER A 35 16.78 -17.01 19.46
C SER A 35 15.62 -16.02 19.62
N PRO A 36 15.83 -14.84 20.24
CA PRO A 36 14.83 -13.78 20.30
C PRO A 36 14.58 -13.12 18.93
N ASN A 37 15.50 -13.28 17.96
CA ASN A 37 15.40 -12.71 16.61
C ASN A 37 15.66 -13.76 15.53
N PHE A 38 15.17 -13.54 14.32
CA PHE A 38 15.43 -14.41 13.15
C PHE A 38 16.61 -13.94 12.29
N ASP A 39 17.57 -13.23 12.90
CA ASP A 39 18.70 -12.64 12.19
C ASP A 39 19.77 -13.68 11.80
N LEU A 40 20.44 -13.41 10.69
CA LEU A 40 21.65 -14.10 10.25
C LEU A 40 22.90 -13.51 10.90
N ASP A 41 23.89 -14.36 11.17
CA ASP A 41 25.22 -13.93 11.62
C ASP A 41 25.92 -13.11 10.53
N LEU A 42 26.68 -12.08 10.89
CA LEU A 42 27.43 -11.26 9.94
C LEU A 42 28.86 -11.74 9.69
N SER A 43 29.33 -12.81 10.35
CA SER A 43 30.69 -13.35 10.14
C SER A 43 30.84 -13.96 8.73
N THR A 44 31.20 -13.14 7.73
CA THR A 44 31.44 -13.56 6.34
C THR A 44 32.64 -12.85 5.74
N ASP A 45 33.31 -13.50 4.79
CA ASP A 45 34.53 -12.99 4.15
C ASP A 45 34.26 -11.99 3.00
N SER A 46 33.00 -11.86 2.55
CA SER A 46 32.66 -10.98 1.42
C SER A 46 31.62 -9.90 1.75
N MET A 47 31.85 -8.68 1.25
CA MET A 47 30.95 -7.53 1.42
C MET A 47 29.54 -7.78 0.86
N GLN A 48 29.44 -8.51 -0.25
CA GLN A 48 28.15 -8.82 -0.88
C GLN A 48 27.30 -9.75 0.00
N GLN A 49 27.90 -10.77 0.63
CA GLN A 49 27.19 -11.64 1.57
C GLN A 49 26.79 -10.86 2.84
N THR A 50 27.70 -10.02 3.36
CA THR A 50 27.39 -9.14 4.50
C THR A 50 26.19 -8.23 4.19
N LEU A 51 26.16 -7.63 2.99
CA LEU A 51 25.06 -6.79 2.52
C LEU A 51 23.72 -7.55 2.49
N GLU A 52 23.70 -8.74 1.89
CA GLU A 52 22.49 -9.56 1.78
C GLU A 52 21.94 -9.97 3.16
N ARG A 53 22.83 -10.28 4.11
CA ARG A 53 22.46 -10.60 5.48
C ARG A 53 21.96 -9.37 6.25
N VAL A 54 22.62 -8.23 6.15
CA VAL A 54 22.17 -6.96 6.77
C VAL A 54 20.81 -6.53 6.25
N ILE A 55 20.56 -6.64 4.93
CA ILE A 55 19.26 -6.33 4.35
C ILE A 55 18.18 -7.27 4.88
N PHE A 56 18.45 -8.58 4.94
CA PHE A 56 17.51 -9.54 5.52
C PHE A 56 17.19 -9.24 6.99
N ASN A 57 18.22 -9.03 7.82
CA ASN A 57 18.11 -8.74 9.25
C ASN A 57 17.35 -7.45 9.59
N THR A 58 17.17 -6.56 8.61
CA THR A 58 16.47 -5.28 8.77
C THR A 58 15.17 -5.20 7.97
N THR A 59 14.84 -6.24 7.19
CA THR A 59 13.65 -6.27 6.32
C THR A 59 12.35 -6.14 7.12
N TYR A 60 12.31 -6.63 8.36
CA TYR A 60 11.09 -6.57 9.17
C TYR A 60 10.62 -5.14 9.47
N LEU A 61 11.54 -4.19 9.68
CA LEU A 61 11.21 -2.77 9.85
C LEU A 61 10.76 -2.14 8.54
N HIS A 62 11.38 -2.54 7.42
CA HIS A 62 11.01 -2.08 6.08
C HIS A 62 9.56 -2.47 5.77
N GLU A 63 9.23 -3.75 5.86
CA GLU A 63 7.89 -4.26 5.60
C GLU A 63 6.88 -3.77 6.64
N GLY A 64 7.32 -3.62 7.90
CA GLY A 64 6.51 -3.03 8.95
C GLY A 64 6.13 -1.58 8.68
N ARG A 65 7.04 -0.81 8.07
CA ARG A 65 6.77 0.57 7.68
C ARG A 65 5.65 0.66 6.66
N HIS A 66 5.61 -0.25 5.68
CA HIS A 66 4.51 -0.30 4.71
C HIS A 66 3.15 -0.42 5.39
N LEU A 67 3.00 -1.35 6.34
CA LEU A 67 1.74 -1.51 7.08
C LEU A 67 1.38 -0.22 7.82
N HIS A 68 2.32 0.36 8.56
CA HIS A 68 2.09 1.57 9.32
C HIS A 68 1.68 2.75 8.45
N ASP A 69 2.32 2.94 7.29
CA ASP A 69 1.94 4.00 6.36
C ASP A 69 0.56 3.75 5.76
N TYR A 70 0.18 2.49 5.48
CA TYR A 70 -1.20 2.16 5.06
C TYR A 70 -2.26 2.47 6.11
N LEU A 71 -1.90 2.34 7.39
CA LEU A 71 -2.78 2.64 8.52
C LEU A 71 -2.77 4.11 8.93
N THR A 72 -1.91 4.95 8.34
CA THR A 72 -1.71 6.34 8.78
C THR A 72 -1.85 7.35 7.66
N ALA A 73 -1.25 7.13 6.49
CA ALA A 73 -1.31 8.10 5.40
C ALA A 73 -2.74 8.19 4.81
N PRO A 74 -3.35 9.39 4.72
CA PRO A 74 -4.72 9.56 4.24
C PRO A 74 -5.03 8.84 2.92
N LEU A 75 -4.21 9.02 1.89
CA LEU A 75 -4.42 8.40 0.58
C LEU A 75 -4.45 6.87 0.66
N LEU A 76 -3.51 6.29 1.41
CA LEU A 76 -3.38 4.84 1.57
C LEU A 76 -4.49 4.25 2.43
N MET A 77 -4.87 4.97 3.49
CA MET A 77 -5.96 4.59 4.37
C MET A 77 -7.30 4.59 3.62
N GLU A 78 -7.57 5.58 2.76
CA GLU A 78 -8.79 5.57 1.94
C GLU A 78 -8.78 4.37 1.01
N HIS A 79 -7.65 4.08 0.36
CA HIS A 79 -7.51 2.92 -0.52
C HIS A 79 -7.82 1.61 0.23
N TRP A 80 -7.24 1.44 1.42
CA TRP A 80 -7.51 0.27 2.24
C TRP A 80 -8.97 0.22 2.70
N PHE A 81 -9.54 1.36 3.08
CA PHE A 81 -10.93 1.47 3.52
C PHE A 81 -11.92 1.08 2.42
N GLN A 82 -11.69 1.53 1.18
CA GLN A 82 -12.53 1.18 0.03
C GLN A 82 -12.47 -0.32 -0.28
N LYS A 83 -11.35 -1.00 -0.03
CA LYS A 83 -11.29 -2.47 -0.10
C LYS A 83 -12.16 -3.15 0.95
N LEU A 84 -12.15 -2.66 2.19
CA LEU A 84 -13.03 -3.16 3.26
C LEU A 84 -14.51 -2.93 2.91
N LEU A 85 -14.82 -1.79 2.28
CA LEU A 85 -16.16 -1.48 1.77
C LEU A 85 -16.58 -2.45 0.67
N SER A 86 -15.74 -2.66 -0.36
CA SER A 86 -16.01 -3.61 -1.45
C SER A 86 -16.20 -5.03 -0.94
N LEU A 87 -15.38 -5.46 0.03
CA LEU A 87 -15.51 -6.75 0.71
C LEU A 87 -16.86 -6.86 1.45
N SER A 88 -17.21 -5.87 2.25
CA SER A 88 -18.47 -5.84 3.00
C SER A 88 -19.67 -5.89 2.06
N LEU A 89 -19.66 -5.11 0.97
CA LEU A 89 -20.73 -5.09 -0.02
C LEU A 89 -20.82 -6.41 -0.81
N SER A 90 -19.70 -7.05 -1.11
CA SER A 90 -19.68 -8.37 -1.75
C SER A 90 -20.31 -9.45 -0.87
N VAL A 91 -20.07 -9.38 0.44
CA VAL A 91 -20.71 -10.27 1.41
C VAL A 91 -22.20 -9.99 1.54
N ASN A 92 -22.62 -8.73 1.52
CA ASN A 92 -24.04 -8.38 1.46
C ASN A 92 -24.70 -8.89 0.17
N ALA A 93 -23.99 -8.87 -0.97
CA ALA A 93 -24.48 -9.46 -2.22
C ALA A 93 -24.64 -10.99 -2.08
N LEU A 94 -23.64 -11.68 -1.52
CA LEU A 94 -23.72 -13.11 -1.22
C LEU A 94 -24.91 -13.46 -0.34
N GLU A 95 -25.13 -12.70 0.74
CA GLU A 95 -26.25 -12.93 1.65
C GLU A 95 -27.58 -12.69 0.94
N SER A 96 -27.68 -11.63 0.14
CA SER A 96 -28.88 -11.32 -0.65
C SER A 96 -29.20 -12.41 -1.69
N PHE A 97 -28.17 -13.03 -2.28
CA PHE A 97 -28.34 -14.10 -3.26
C PHE A 97 -29.02 -15.34 -2.67
N LYS A 98 -28.71 -15.69 -1.41
CA LYS A 98 -29.31 -16.85 -0.72
C LYS A 98 -30.83 -16.75 -0.59
N HIS A 99 -31.35 -15.52 -0.55
CA HIS A 99 -32.78 -15.23 -0.35
C HIS A 99 -33.44 -14.64 -1.61
N SER A 100 -32.70 -14.52 -2.72
CA SER A 100 -33.20 -13.99 -3.99
C SER A 100 -34.01 -15.03 -4.75
N SER A 101 -35.05 -14.60 -5.48
CA SER A 101 -35.73 -15.41 -6.50
C SER A 101 -35.11 -15.25 -7.89
N ILE A 102 -34.26 -14.25 -8.08
CA ILE A 102 -33.53 -13.96 -9.32
C ILE A 102 -32.19 -14.67 -9.24
N HIS A 103 -31.97 -15.64 -10.15
CA HIS A 103 -30.69 -16.32 -10.31
C HIS A 103 -30.27 -16.24 -11.77
N TYR A 104 -29.31 -15.36 -12.06
CA TYR A 104 -28.56 -15.42 -13.31
C TYR A 104 -27.96 -16.81 -13.48
N LYS A 105 -27.83 -17.30 -14.72
CA LYS A 105 -27.13 -18.57 -14.97
C LYS A 105 -25.62 -18.37 -14.97
N TYR A 106 -25.15 -17.19 -15.35
CA TYR A 106 -23.73 -16.89 -15.50
C TYR A 106 -23.35 -15.59 -14.79
N LEU A 107 -22.15 -15.57 -14.22
CA LEU A 107 -21.52 -14.37 -13.67
C LEU A 107 -20.22 -14.09 -14.43
N PRO A 108 -20.13 -12.99 -15.18
CA PRO A 108 -18.91 -12.60 -15.87
C PRO A 108 -17.85 -12.11 -14.87
N LEU A 109 -16.60 -12.55 -15.07
CA LEU A 109 -15.46 -12.28 -14.20
C LEU A 109 -14.25 -11.81 -15.01
N PRO A 110 -13.53 -10.74 -14.60
CA PRO A 110 -13.86 -9.85 -13.46
C PRO A 110 -15.11 -9.00 -13.74
N PHE A 111 -15.97 -8.85 -12.73
CA PHE A 111 -17.27 -8.19 -12.87
C PHE A 111 -17.15 -6.68 -13.05
N ASN A 112 -16.16 -6.04 -12.43
CA ASN A 112 -15.84 -4.62 -12.64
C ASN A 112 -15.47 -4.34 -14.11
N GLN A 113 -14.63 -5.18 -14.72
CA GLN A 113 -14.27 -5.06 -16.14
C GLN A 113 -15.48 -5.30 -17.04
N TRP A 114 -16.30 -6.32 -16.73
CA TRP A 114 -17.56 -6.54 -17.43
C TRP A 114 -18.43 -5.29 -17.42
N LEU A 115 -18.67 -4.66 -16.27
CA LEU A 115 -19.48 -3.44 -16.19
C LEU A 115 -18.94 -2.31 -17.07
N GLY A 116 -17.62 -2.16 -17.16
CA GLY A 116 -16.95 -1.14 -17.97
C GLY A 116 -17.04 -1.35 -19.50
N LEU A 117 -17.41 -2.54 -19.98
CA LEU A 117 -17.53 -2.79 -21.42
C LEU A 117 -18.75 -2.06 -22.03
N ALA A 118 -18.55 -1.53 -23.24
CA ALA A 118 -19.64 -0.99 -24.07
C ALA A 118 -20.72 -2.05 -24.35
N GLN A 119 -21.96 -1.61 -24.54
CA GLN A 119 -23.09 -2.53 -24.73
C GLN A 119 -22.97 -3.39 -26.00
N GLU A 120 -22.39 -2.86 -27.09
CA GLU A 120 -22.13 -3.67 -28.29
C GLU A 120 -21.15 -4.80 -27.96
N ARG A 121 -20.03 -4.47 -27.29
CA ARG A 121 -19.00 -5.45 -26.92
C ARG A 121 -19.55 -6.55 -26.01
N LYS A 122 -20.37 -6.21 -25.02
CA LYS A 122 -21.07 -7.20 -24.18
C LYS A 122 -21.96 -8.12 -25.02
N SER A 123 -22.70 -7.54 -25.97
CA SER A 123 -23.62 -8.29 -26.83
C SER A 123 -22.87 -9.27 -27.74
N GLU A 124 -21.73 -8.86 -28.32
CA GLU A 124 -20.84 -9.73 -29.10
C GLU A 124 -20.35 -10.93 -28.29
N LEU A 125 -19.81 -10.68 -27.08
CA LEU A 125 -19.27 -11.73 -26.21
C LEU A 125 -20.35 -12.74 -25.81
N LEU A 126 -21.57 -12.27 -25.55
CA LEU A 126 -22.72 -13.13 -25.25
C LEU A 126 -23.12 -13.99 -26.44
N GLN A 127 -23.16 -13.41 -27.66
CA GLN A 127 -23.46 -14.16 -28.89
C GLN A 127 -22.41 -15.25 -29.14
N GLN A 128 -21.13 -14.93 -29.00
CA GLN A 128 -20.03 -15.91 -29.18
C GLN A 128 -20.12 -17.08 -28.21
N LYS A 129 -20.64 -16.86 -26.99
CA LYS A 129 -20.83 -17.90 -25.98
C LYS A 129 -22.20 -18.57 -26.03
N GLY A 130 -23.13 -18.09 -26.84
CA GLY A 130 -24.51 -18.58 -26.87
C GLY A 130 -25.26 -18.33 -25.56
N ILE A 131 -24.94 -17.24 -24.85
CA ILE A 131 -25.57 -16.88 -23.57
C ILE A 131 -26.62 -15.78 -23.83
N SER A 132 -27.82 -15.92 -23.25
CA SER A 132 -28.86 -14.89 -23.32
C SER A 132 -28.52 -13.70 -22.42
N LYS A 133 -28.92 -12.48 -22.83
CA LYS A 133 -28.78 -11.28 -21.99
C LYS A 133 -29.48 -11.42 -20.63
N ASN A 134 -30.58 -12.18 -20.57
CA ASN A 134 -31.32 -12.40 -19.33
C ASN A 134 -30.63 -13.39 -18.37
N ASP A 135 -29.63 -14.14 -18.86
CA ASP A 135 -28.91 -15.14 -18.08
C ASP A 135 -27.68 -14.55 -17.36
N VAL A 136 -27.39 -13.25 -17.53
CA VAL A 136 -26.26 -12.52 -16.95
C VAL A 136 -26.69 -11.15 -16.39
N PRO A 137 -25.96 -10.59 -15.41
CA PRO A 137 -26.15 -9.20 -15.02
C PRO A 137 -25.67 -8.26 -16.15
N PHE A 138 -26.61 -7.76 -16.96
CA PHE A 138 -26.33 -6.90 -18.12
C PHE A 138 -26.61 -5.43 -17.80
N TYR A 139 -25.58 -4.73 -17.29
CA TYR A 139 -25.69 -3.34 -16.86
C TYR A 139 -24.58 -2.47 -17.47
N ASP A 140 -24.87 -1.20 -17.70
CA ASP A 140 -23.91 -0.20 -18.19
C ASP A 140 -23.45 0.68 -17.03
N ILE A 141 -22.15 0.80 -16.82
CA ILE A 141 -21.60 1.59 -15.73
C ILE A 141 -21.98 3.07 -15.82
N SER A 142 -22.16 3.61 -17.04
CA SER A 142 -22.53 5.01 -17.25
C SER A 142 -23.86 5.37 -16.60
N ALA A 143 -24.79 4.42 -16.49
CA ALA A 143 -26.08 4.59 -15.83
C ALA A 143 -26.00 4.82 -14.31
N PHE A 144 -24.82 4.62 -13.70
CA PHE A 144 -24.62 4.69 -12.25
C PHE A 144 -23.53 5.67 -11.82
N ARG A 145 -22.89 6.41 -12.75
CA ARG A 145 -21.79 7.34 -12.45
C ARG A 145 -22.24 8.70 -11.90
N GLU A 146 -23.45 9.17 -12.20
CA GLU A 146 -23.96 10.43 -11.66
C GLU A 146 -24.65 10.23 -10.30
N ALA A 147 -24.32 11.11 -9.35
CA ALA A 147 -24.63 10.99 -7.92
C ALA A 147 -26.11 10.75 -7.64
N ALA A 148 -26.38 9.75 -6.78
CA ALA A 148 -27.71 9.33 -6.33
C ALA A 148 -28.64 8.84 -7.46
N SER A 149 -28.17 7.92 -8.31
CA SER A 149 -29.06 7.37 -9.33
C SER A 149 -30.25 6.67 -8.65
N ASN A 150 -31.44 7.22 -8.88
CA ASN A 150 -32.70 6.53 -8.58
C ASN A 150 -32.72 5.12 -9.20
N GLU A 151 -31.90 4.89 -10.22
CA GLU A 151 -31.68 3.58 -10.86
C GLU A 151 -31.12 2.53 -9.91
N LEU A 152 -30.11 2.83 -9.09
CA LEU A 152 -29.56 1.86 -8.12
C LEU A 152 -30.61 1.38 -7.11
N ASN A 153 -31.56 2.26 -6.76
CA ASN A 153 -32.65 1.94 -5.83
C ASN A 153 -33.79 1.12 -6.48
N LYS A 154 -33.85 1.03 -7.82
CA LYS A 154 -34.81 0.19 -8.54
C LYS A 154 -34.34 -1.26 -8.70
N LEU A 155 -33.07 -1.53 -8.42
CA LEU A 155 -32.46 -2.86 -8.59
C LEU A 155 -32.84 -3.82 -7.46
N SER A 156 -32.70 -5.11 -7.74
CA SER A 156 -32.74 -6.14 -6.71
C SER A 156 -31.64 -5.89 -5.67
N LEU A 157 -31.83 -6.34 -4.43
CA LEU A 157 -30.83 -6.15 -3.37
C LEU A 157 -29.48 -6.81 -3.73
N PHE A 158 -29.52 -7.95 -4.41
CA PHE A 158 -28.34 -8.62 -4.94
C PHE A 158 -27.57 -7.72 -5.92
N ASP A 159 -28.25 -7.23 -6.97
CA ASP A 159 -27.63 -6.40 -8.00
C ASP A 159 -27.13 -5.07 -7.45
N LYS A 160 -27.91 -4.45 -6.56
CA LYS A 160 -27.53 -3.20 -5.89
C LYS A 160 -26.22 -3.37 -5.14
N ASN A 161 -26.06 -4.43 -4.34
CA ASN A 161 -24.85 -4.67 -3.57
C ASN A 161 -23.66 -5.05 -4.47
N LEU A 162 -23.89 -5.86 -5.51
CA LEU A 162 -22.86 -6.28 -6.46
C LEU A 162 -22.32 -5.09 -7.29
N ILE A 163 -23.21 -4.24 -7.82
CA ILE A 163 -22.83 -3.05 -8.59
C ILE A 163 -22.18 -2.01 -7.69
N THR A 164 -22.70 -1.76 -6.48
CA THR A 164 -22.10 -0.78 -5.57
C THR A 164 -20.66 -1.19 -5.19
N ALA A 165 -20.42 -2.48 -4.94
CA ALA A 165 -19.09 -3.01 -4.70
C ALA A 165 -18.16 -2.82 -5.92
N ALA A 166 -18.67 -3.08 -7.13
CA ALA A 166 -17.91 -2.89 -8.35
C ALA A 166 -17.60 -1.42 -8.64
N LEU A 167 -18.54 -0.49 -8.39
CA LEU A 167 -18.32 0.95 -8.52
C LEU A 167 -17.26 1.45 -7.52
N SER A 168 -17.30 0.95 -6.28
CA SER A 168 -16.26 1.19 -5.28
C SER A 168 -14.89 0.74 -5.79
N GLN A 169 -14.80 -0.47 -6.35
CA GLN A 169 -13.56 -0.97 -6.92
C GLN A 169 -13.10 -0.19 -8.17
N ILE A 170 -14.02 0.19 -9.06
CA ILE A 170 -13.66 0.96 -10.26
C ILE A 170 -13.19 2.35 -9.88
N LYS A 171 -13.78 2.99 -8.87
CA LYS A 171 -13.28 4.25 -8.33
C LYS A 171 -11.87 4.10 -7.77
N LEU A 172 -11.57 2.98 -7.11
CA LEU A 172 -10.20 2.66 -6.72
C LEU A 172 -9.28 2.53 -7.93
N ASP A 173 -9.68 1.75 -8.93
CA ASP A 173 -8.88 1.47 -10.13
C ASP A 173 -8.64 2.73 -10.99
N GLU A 174 -9.65 3.60 -11.15
CA GLU A 174 -9.58 4.88 -11.88
C GLU A 174 -8.76 5.94 -11.12
N GLY A 175 -8.80 5.94 -9.78
CA GLY A 175 -7.91 6.74 -8.93
C GLY A 175 -6.48 6.17 -8.86
N ASN A 176 -6.26 4.97 -9.39
CA ASN A 176 -5.02 4.21 -9.38
C ASN A 176 -4.47 3.98 -10.80
N PRO A 177 -4.14 5.01 -11.62
CA PRO A 177 -3.16 4.77 -12.65
C PRO A 177 -1.82 4.58 -11.90
N ILE A 178 -1.58 3.33 -11.50
CA ILE A 178 -0.32 2.77 -11.02
C ILE A 178 -0.04 2.95 -9.52
N LEU A 179 -0.83 2.26 -8.67
CA LEU A 179 -0.34 1.84 -7.35
C LEU A 179 0.61 0.63 -7.46
N ASP A 180 0.53 -0.17 -8.54
CA ASP A 180 1.14 -1.51 -8.58
C ASP A 180 1.76 -1.94 -9.91
N SER A 181 1.92 -1.02 -10.88
CA SER A 181 2.77 -1.33 -12.04
C SER A 181 4.23 -1.25 -11.59
N TYR A 182 4.92 -2.38 -11.61
CA TYR A 182 6.34 -2.54 -11.30
C TYR A 182 7.30 -1.69 -12.17
N ASN A 183 6.76 -0.81 -13.04
CA ASN A 183 7.45 -0.15 -14.15
C ASN A 183 7.24 1.38 -14.24
N THR A 184 6.79 2.07 -13.19
CA THR A 184 6.83 3.55 -13.20
C THR A 184 7.55 4.10 -11.97
N ASP A 185 8.65 4.81 -12.22
CA ASP A 185 9.57 5.39 -11.23
C ASP A 185 8.94 6.39 -10.22
N TYR A 186 7.65 6.70 -10.31
CA TYR A 186 6.98 7.74 -9.51
C TYR A 186 5.59 7.30 -9.01
N SER A 187 5.40 5.99 -8.80
CA SER A 187 4.17 5.43 -8.26
C SER A 187 4.06 5.64 -6.74
N THR A 188 2.85 5.55 -6.18
CA THR A 188 2.65 5.53 -4.72
C THR A 188 3.46 4.40 -4.04
N ARG A 189 3.69 3.28 -4.74
CA ARG A 189 4.60 2.23 -4.28
C ARG A 189 6.05 2.70 -4.19
N SER A 190 6.56 3.42 -5.18
CA SER A 190 7.92 3.99 -5.13
C SER A 190 8.11 4.94 -3.94
N PHE A 191 7.05 5.66 -3.52
CA PHE A 191 7.06 6.47 -2.29
C PHE A 191 7.15 5.60 -1.04
N LEU A 192 6.32 4.57 -0.94
CA LEU A 192 6.33 3.61 0.16
C LEU A 192 7.70 2.92 0.31
N GLU A 193 8.23 2.36 -0.77
CA GLU A 193 9.54 1.69 -0.82
C GLU A 193 10.67 2.65 -0.44
N SER A 194 10.62 3.90 -0.92
CA SER A 194 11.62 4.93 -0.58
C SER A 194 11.55 5.35 0.89
N LEU A 195 10.35 5.45 1.45
CA LEU A 195 10.12 5.81 2.85
C LEU A 195 10.56 4.67 3.78
N ALA A 196 10.16 3.43 3.47
CA ALA A 196 10.60 2.23 4.16
C ALA A 196 12.12 2.05 4.09
N PHE A 197 12.75 2.35 2.94
CA PHE A 197 14.20 2.35 2.82
C PHE A 197 14.87 3.40 3.72
N ALA A 198 14.34 4.62 3.84
CA ALA A 198 14.90 5.62 4.75
C ALA A 198 14.93 5.14 6.21
N ILE A 199 13.87 4.44 6.64
CA ILE A 199 13.80 3.79 7.95
C ILE A 199 14.81 2.64 8.06
N GLN A 200 14.83 1.75 7.07
CA GLN A 200 15.72 0.59 7.06
C GLN A 200 17.20 0.99 7.07
N ALA A 201 17.57 2.00 6.29
CA ALA A 201 18.92 2.56 6.27
C ALA A 201 19.30 3.14 7.64
N THR A 202 18.37 3.81 8.31
CA THR A 202 18.58 4.33 9.66
C THR A 202 18.83 3.19 10.65
N GLU A 203 18.04 2.11 10.59
CA GLU A 203 18.29 0.91 11.40
C GLU A 203 19.66 0.31 11.12
N MET A 204 20.06 0.16 9.85
CA MET A 204 21.37 -0.39 9.51
C MET A 204 22.50 0.40 10.17
N VAL A 205 22.42 1.74 10.16
CA VAL A 205 23.42 2.60 10.80
C VAL A 205 23.38 2.48 12.32
N LEU A 206 22.20 2.50 12.94
CA LEU A 206 22.06 2.38 14.39
C LEU A 206 22.57 1.03 14.91
N ARG A 207 22.23 -0.04 14.20
CA ARG A 207 22.52 -1.41 14.59
C ARG A 207 23.96 -1.84 14.31
N TYR A 208 24.54 -1.37 13.20
CA TYR A 208 25.86 -1.84 12.72
C TYR A 208 26.93 -0.74 12.68
N GLY A 209 26.62 0.47 13.14
CA GLY A 209 27.56 1.59 13.24
C GLY A 209 28.24 1.92 11.91
N LYS A 210 29.57 2.05 11.91
CA LYS A 210 30.36 2.36 10.72
C LYS A 210 30.11 1.37 9.57
N LYS A 211 29.93 0.08 9.87
CA LYS A 211 29.66 -0.92 8.84
C LYS A 211 28.29 -0.72 8.19
N GLY A 212 27.30 -0.29 8.97
CA GLY A 212 26.00 0.14 8.48
C GLY A 212 26.09 1.34 7.53
N VAL A 213 26.90 2.35 7.89
CA VAL A 213 27.15 3.51 7.03
C VAL A 213 27.76 3.08 5.69
N GLU A 214 28.81 2.26 5.70
CA GLU A 214 29.44 1.74 4.48
C GLU A 214 28.45 0.98 3.57
N ILE A 215 27.56 0.18 4.18
CA ILE A 215 26.53 -0.57 3.46
C ILE A 215 25.49 0.35 2.84
N VAL A 216 24.99 1.33 3.61
CA VAL A 216 23.98 2.30 3.14
C VAL A 216 24.58 3.15 2.02
N ASP A 217 25.81 3.64 2.19
CA ASP A 217 26.52 4.37 1.14
C ASP A 217 26.69 3.52 -0.12
N PHE A 218 27.05 2.24 -0.01
CA PHE A 218 27.15 1.34 -1.16
C PHE A 218 25.81 1.14 -1.88
N VAL A 219 24.70 1.02 -1.14
CA VAL A 219 23.35 0.90 -1.72
C VAL A 219 22.92 2.19 -2.43
N VAL A 220 23.15 3.35 -1.80
CA VAL A 220 22.73 4.67 -2.30
C VAL A 220 23.65 5.16 -3.42
N ARG A 221 24.98 5.06 -3.27
CA ARG A 221 25.99 5.63 -4.17
C ARG A 221 26.40 4.69 -5.31
N ASP A 222 26.79 3.46 -4.99
CA ASP A 222 27.41 2.58 -5.99
C ASP A 222 26.37 1.77 -6.78
N LYS A 223 25.28 1.32 -6.14
CA LYS A 223 24.24 0.56 -6.85
C LYS A 223 23.13 1.42 -7.46
N SER A 224 22.85 2.60 -6.91
CA SER A 224 21.76 3.48 -7.37
C SER A 224 22.26 4.73 -8.11
N PHE A 225 23.43 5.27 -7.76
CA PHE A 225 23.95 6.54 -8.30
C PHE A 225 24.99 6.36 -9.42
N GLU A 226 25.85 5.34 -9.41
CA GLU A 226 26.86 5.14 -10.48
C GLU A 226 26.24 4.79 -11.83
N ASN A 227 25.17 4.00 -11.89
CA ASN A 227 24.44 3.74 -13.15
C ASN A 227 23.85 5.03 -13.73
N PHE A 228 23.41 5.95 -12.86
CA PHE A 228 22.91 7.27 -13.24
C PHE A 228 24.03 8.23 -13.68
N MET A 229 25.13 8.31 -12.92
CA MET A 229 26.27 9.18 -13.20
C MET A 229 27.02 8.74 -14.46
N SER A 230 27.20 7.43 -14.66
CA SER A 230 27.76 6.83 -15.88
C SER A 230 26.99 7.19 -17.15
N LEU A 231 25.64 7.22 -17.07
CA LEU A 231 24.79 7.64 -18.17
C LEU A 231 24.89 9.16 -18.42
N GLY A 232 24.90 9.97 -17.35
CA GLY A 232 25.07 11.42 -17.41
C GLY A 232 26.43 11.83 -17.99
N ASP A 233 27.50 11.13 -17.62
CA ASP A 233 28.85 11.39 -18.11
C ASP A 233 29.03 10.91 -19.56
N LYS A 234 28.44 9.77 -19.95
CA LYS A 234 28.36 9.35 -21.36
C LYS A 234 27.65 10.39 -22.24
N LYS A 235 26.56 10.99 -21.75
CA LYS A 235 25.82 12.01 -22.52
C LYS A 235 26.54 13.34 -22.59
N ARG A 236 27.14 13.81 -21.49
CA ARG A 236 27.98 15.01 -21.46
C ARG A 236 29.19 14.89 -22.37
N ASN A 237 29.88 13.75 -22.33
CA ASN A 237 31.03 13.48 -23.20
C ASN A 237 30.63 13.30 -24.68
N GLY A 238 29.36 12.95 -24.95
CA GLY A 238 28.79 12.86 -26.29
C GLY A 238 28.10 14.14 -26.79
N GLY A 239 28.16 15.25 -26.04
CA GLY A 239 27.50 16.52 -26.42
C GLY A 239 25.97 16.47 -26.43
N LYS A 240 25.36 15.48 -25.79
CA LYS A 240 23.90 15.28 -25.74
C LYS A 240 23.31 15.95 -24.50
N LYS A 241 22.18 16.64 -24.64
CA LYS A 241 21.42 17.13 -23.48
C LYS A 241 20.91 15.94 -22.65
N ILE A 242 20.94 16.12 -21.33
CA ILE A 242 20.29 15.21 -20.39
C ILE A 242 18.80 15.57 -20.39
N GLU A 243 17.96 14.59 -20.73
CA GLU A 243 16.50 14.71 -20.83
C GLU A 243 15.82 13.96 -19.66
N ARG A 244 14.56 14.29 -19.35
CA ARG A 244 13.78 13.69 -18.24
C ARG A 244 13.66 12.15 -18.33
N SER A 245 13.76 11.59 -19.54
CA SER A 245 13.77 10.14 -19.82
C SER A 245 15.08 9.44 -19.42
N ASP A 246 16.18 10.19 -19.21
CA ASP A 246 17.49 9.63 -18.86
C ASP A 246 17.64 9.30 -17.37
N TYR A 247 16.64 9.65 -16.57
CA TYR A 247 16.64 9.44 -15.12
C TYR A 247 16.05 8.08 -14.71
N LEU A 248 15.67 7.23 -15.67
CA LEU A 248 14.79 6.06 -15.49
C LEU A 248 15.57 4.71 -15.41
N GLY A 249 16.84 4.72 -14.99
CA GLY A 249 17.74 3.56 -15.12
C GLY A 249 18.16 2.90 -13.80
N TYR A 250 17.27 2.08 -13.23
CA TYR A 250 17.44 1.20 -12.05
C TYR A 250 17.55 1.89 -10.66
N THR A 251 16.71 1.61 -9.66
CA THR A 251 15.58 0.67 -9.55
C THR A 251 14.31 1.45 -9.17
N ASN A 252 13.14 1.06 -9.69
CA ASN A 252 11.83 1.64 -9.35
C ASN A 252 11.53 1.72 -7.82
N TYR A 253 12.36 1.07 -6.99
CA TYR A 253 12.27 0.97 -5.53
C TYR A 253 12.84 2.19 -4.77
N THR A 254 13.80 2.95 -5.33
CA THR A 254 14.46 4.11 -4.64
C THR A 254 14.58 5.36 -5.49
N SER A 255 13.91 5.40 -6.64
CA SER A 255 13.85 6.56 -7.55
C SER A 255 13.39 7.83 -6.82
N MET A 256 12.37 7.72 -5.96
CA MET A 256 11.84 8.86 -5.22
C MET A 256 12.74 9.32 -4.09
N PHE A 257 13.33 8.37 -3.35
CA PHE A 257 14.40 8.68 -2.40
C PHE A 257 15.51 9.51 -3.08
N THR A 258 16.00 9.05 -4.23
CA THR A 258 17.09 9.70 -4.98
C THR A 258 16.70 11.10 -5.45
N TYR A 259 15.46 11.26 -5.89
CA TYR A 259 14.94 12.55 -6.35
C TYR A 259 14.92 13.59 -5.21
N VAL A 260 14.37 13.24 -4.03
CA VAL A 260 14.37 14.14 -2.87
C VAL A 260 15.78 14.38 -2.35
N TYR A 261 16.63 13.35 -2.30
CA TYR A 261 18.04 13.48 -1.91
C TYR A 261 18.78 14.55 -2.73
N ARG A 262 18.56 14.60 -4.05
CA ARG A 262 19.21 15.61 -4.92
C ARG A 262 18.70 17.01 -4.64
N PHE A 263 17.40 17.14 -4.39
CA PHE A 263 16.82 18.40 -4.00
C PHE A 263 17.46 18.91 -2.71
N CYS A 264 17.63 18.03 -1.70
CA CYS A 264 18.36 18.36 -0.47
C CYS A 264 19.80 18.80 -0.74
N TYR A 265 20.52 18.06 -1.60
CA TYR A 265 21.90 18.37 -1.96
C TYR A 265 22.03 19.73 -2.65
N ARG A 266 21.16 20.03 -3.63
CA ARG A 266 21.13 21.33 -4.34
C ARG A 266 20.88 22.49 -3.37
N ASN A 267 20.02 22.27 -2.38
CA ASN A 267 19.62 23.28 -1.40
C ASN A 267 20.50 23.31 -0.15
N ASN A 268 21.65 22.62 -0.15
CA ASN A 268 22.58 22.57 0.98
C ASN A 268 21.90 22.18 2.31
N VAL A 269 20.89 21.32 2.26
CA VAL A 269 20.25 20.77 3.47
C VAL A 269 21.31 20.04 4.29
N ASN A 270 21.29 20.26 5.60
CA ASN A 270 22.24 19.65 6.53
C ASN A 270 22.29 18.13 6.35
N GLN A 271 23.50 17.57 6.18
CA GLN A 271 23.70 16.14 5.94
C GLN A 271 23.12 15.27 7.06
N ASN A 272 23.17 15.74 8.31
CA ASN A 272 22.60 15.03 9.46
C ASN A 272 21.06 15.02 9.44
N SER A 273 20.44 15.92 8.67
CA SER A 273 18.99 16.07 8.55
C SER A 273 18.42 15.48 7.27
N LEU A 274 19.27 14.91 6.41
CA LEU A 274 18.90 14.41 5.09
C LEU A 274 17.83 13.29 5.14
N TYR A 275 18.09 12.19 5.86
CA TYR A 275 17.13 11.08 5.97
C TYR A 275 15.82 11.49 6.65
N PRO A 276 15.85 12.24 7.78
CA PRO A 276 14.64 12.83 8.34
C PRO A 276 13.87 13.68 7.32
N PHE A 277 14.53 14.60 6.62
CA PHE A 277 13.85 15.45 5.63
C PHE A 277 13.21 14.64 4.51
N ILE A 278 13.92 13.65 3.95
CA ILE A 278 13.39 12.75 2.92
C ILE A 278 12.15 12.02 3.42
N ALA A 279 12.18 11.46 4.64
CA ALA A 279 11.04 10.75 5.21
C ALA A 279 9.79 11.66 5.34
N TYR A 280 9.97 12.91 5.79
CA TYR A 280 8.88 13.87 5.94
C TYR A 280 8.30 14.29 4.58
N MET A 281 9.16 14.55 3.58
CA MET A 281 8.71 14.90 2.22
C MET A 281 7.92 13.77 1.57
N LEU A 282 8.45 12.54 1.62
CA LEU A 282 7.78 11.38 1.04
C LEU A 282 6.44 11.11 1.73
N PHE A 283 6.38 11.17 3.06
CA PHE A 283 5.13 11.00 3.78
C PHE A 283 4.13 12.13 3.51
N TRP A 284 4.58 13.38 3.42
CA TRP A 284 3.73 14.50 3.02
C TRP A 284 3.12 14.26 1.63
N GLY A 285 3.90 13.76 0.67
CA GLY A 285 3.37 13.35 -0.64
C GLY A 285 2.20 12.36 -0.53
N LEU A 286 2.28 11.39 0.39
CA LEU A 286 1.22 10.40 0.66
C LEU A 286 0.00 10.97 1.42
N CYS A 287 0.09 12.19 1.96
CA CYS A 287 -0.98 12.85 2.70
C CYS A 287 -1.87 13.72 1.80
N GLY A 288 -2.15 13.32 0.56
CA GLY A 288 -3.02 14.07 -0.37
C GLY A 288 -4.50 13.83 -0.03
N ASP A 289 -5.37 14.84 -0.17
CA ASP A 289 -6.80 14.68 0.18
C ASP A 289 -7.46 13.71 -0.80
N PRO A 290 -7.89 12.52 -0.36
CA PRO A 290 -8.46 11.54 -1.28
C PRO A 290 -9.82 11.95 -1.86
N LYS A 291 -10.43 13.05 -1.40
CA LYS A 291 -11.77 13.50 -1.79
C LYS A 291 -11.78 14.62 -2.83
N ALA A 292 -10.65 15.26 -3.14
CA ALA A 292 -10.64 16.34 -4.13
C ALA A 292 -10.77 15.80 -5.56
N ASN A 293 -11.70 16.36 -6.33
CA ASN A 293 -12.15 15.81 -7.60
C ASN A 293 -11.44 16.52 -8.78
N ALA A 294 -10.25 16.06 -9.18
CA ALA A 294 -9.64 16.30 -10.50
C ALA A 294 -8.38 15.41 -10.68
N SER A 295 -8.34 14.61 -11.74
CA SER A 295 -7.68 13.29 -11.83
C SER A 295 -6.14 13.21 -11.72
N HIS A 296 -5.40 14.26 -11.34
CA HIS A 296 -3.93 14.20 -11.22
C HIS A 296 -3.33 15.05 -10.07
N ALA A 297 -4.04 16.03 -9.51
CA ALA A 297 -3.49 17.00 -8.54
C ALA A 297 -3.21 16.41 -7.14
N LEU A 298 -3.67 15.18 -6.88
CA LEU A 298 -3.52 14.45 -5.61
C LEU A 298 -2.49 13.32 -5.68
N SER A 299 -1.84 13.11 -6.84
CA SER A 299 -0.78 12.11 -6.91
C SER A 299 0.40 12.56 -6.03
N PRO A 300 0.98 11.67 -5.20
CA PRO A 300 2.12 12.00 -4.35
C PRO A 300 3.26 12.70 -5.08
N ARG A 301 3.50 12.27 -6.33
CA ARG A 301 4.46 12.85 -7.26
C ARG A 301 4.21 14.34 -7.52
N ASN A 302 2.98 14.70 -7.91
CA ASN A 302 2.70 16.06 -8.35
C ASN A 302 2.85 17.07 -7.21
N ARG A 303 2.57 16.68 -5.97
CA ARG A 303 2.80 17.53 -4.80
C ARG A 303 4.29 17.82 -4.59
N LEU A 304 5.14 16.79 -4.65
CA LEU A 304 6.59 16.97 -4.54
C LEU A 304 7.16 17.80 -5.69
N GLU A 305 6.82 17.47 -6.93
CA GLU A 305 7.33 18.20 -8.10
C GLU A 305 6.88 19.66 -8.10
N SER A 306 5.65 19.95 -7.66
CA SER A 306 5.17 21.35 -7.51
C SER A 306 5.99 22.11 -6.50
N PHE A 307 6.23 21.51 -5.33
CA PHE A 307 7.03 22.12 -4.27
C PHE A 307 8.45 22.43 -4.73
N PHE A 308 9.11 21.47 -5.39
CA PHE A 308 10.47 21.66 -5.91
C PHE A 308 10.52 22.71 -7.01
N HIS A 309 9.52 22.75 -7.88
CA HIS A 309 9.47 23.76 -8.94
C HIS A 309 9.33 25.19 -8.39
N LEU A 310 8.59 25.38 -7.29
CA LEU A 310 8.49 26.70 -6.65
C LEU A 310 9.85 27.18 -6.12
N ASP A 311 10.62 26.30 -5.50
CA ASP A 311 11.99 26.57 -5.09
C ASP A 311 12.86 26.99 -6.30
N GLU A 312 12.71 26.31 -7.45
CA GLU A 312 13.41 26.69 -8.70
C GLU A 312 13.00 28.06 -9.25
N LEU A 313 11.74 28.46 -9.04
CA LEU A 313 11.21 29.77 -9.41
C LEU A 313 11.62 30.88 -8.43
N GLY A 314 12.39 30.56 -7.39
CA GLY A 314 12.91 31.53 -6.42
C GLY A 314 11.94 31.84 -5.27
N TYR A 315 10.94 30.99 -5.04
CA TYR A 315 10.21 31.02 -3.77
C TYR A 315 11.15 30.54 -2.67
N ASP A 316 11.46 31.42 -1.72
CA ASP A 316 12.34 31.05 -0.60
C ASP A 316 11.60 30.11 0.34
N MET A 317 11.93 28.82 0.23
CA MET A 317 11.42 27.76 1.11
C MET A 317 12.27 27.63 2.39
N GLU A 318 13.36 28.39 2.52
CA GLU A 318 14.27 28.46 3.67
C GLU A 318 14.81 27.10 4.16
N LEU A 319 14.92 26.11 3.28
CA LEU A 319 15.22 24.72 3.62
C LEU A 319 16.67 24.47 4.07
N SER A 320 17.58 25.41 3.77
CA SER A 320 18.96 25.40 4.24
C SER A 320 19.10 25.88 5.68
N LYS A 321 18.05 26.47 6.28
CA LYS A 321 18.09 26.97 7.66
C LYS A 321 17.72 25.86 8.65
N ASP A 322 18.58 25.65 9.64
CA ASP A 322 18.35 24.65 10.69
C ASP A 322 17.04 24.90 11.47
N GLU A 323 16.62 26.16 11.63
CA GLU A 323 15.36 26.53 12.30
C GLU A 323 14.12 26.04 11.54
N THR A 324 14.16 26.09 10.20
CA THR A 324 13.11 25.56 9.33
C THR A 324 13.00 24.05 9.49
N LEU A 325 14.14 23.35 9.46
CA LEU A 325 14.21 21.90 9.65
C LEU A 325 13.76 21.50 11.07
N TYR A 326 14.17 22.27 12.08
CA TYR A 326 13.76 22.07 13.46
C TYR A 326 12.24 22.20 13.64
N THR A 327 11.63 23.18 12.99
CA THR A 327 10.17 23.37 12.99
C THR A 327 9.47 22.18 12.33
N LEU A 328 9.97 21.74 11.16
CA LEU A 328 9.46 20.56 10.47
C LEU A 328 9.50 19.32 11.37
N PHE A 329 10.63 19.06 12.02
CA PHE A 329 10.81 17.85 12.83
C PHE A 329 10.00 17.86 14.13
N ARG A 330 9.64 19.03 14.68
CA ARG A 330 8.81 19.14 15.89
C ARG A 330 7.32 19.29 15.62
N ARG A 331 6.96 19.90 14.49
CA ARG A 331 5.58 20.23 14.13
C ARG A 331 5.29 19.87 12.66
N PRO A 332 5.44 18.59 12.27
CA PRO A 332 5.29 18.17 10.87
C PRO A 332 3.95 18.56 10.25
N LEU A 333 2.84 18.39 10.98
CA LEU A 333 1.51 18.66 10.45
C LEU A 333 1.31 20.15 10.15
N ASP A 334 1.87 21.04 10.98
CA ASP A 334 1.85 22.49 10.73
C ASP A 334 2.67 22.83 9.48
N SER A 335 3.86 22.21 9.35
CA SER A 335 4.71 22.38 8.16
C SER A 335 4.03 21.87 6.89
N PHE A 336 3.35 20.72 6.94
CA PHE A 336 2.62 20.16 5.80
C PHE A 336 1.51 21.10 5.33
N ASN A 337 0.72 21.64 6.27
CA ASN A 337 -0.33 22.62 5.96
C ASN A 337 0.24 23.93 5.41
N SER A 338 1.39 24.37 5.92
CA SER A 338 2.11 25.53 5.42
C SER A 338 2.56 25.31 3.98
N TRP A 339 3.16 24.16 3.67
CA TRP A 339 3.57 23.79 2.32
C TRP A 339 2.39 23.72 1.35
N ASP A 340 1.28 23.10 1.75
CA ASP A 340 0.06 23.09 0.94
C ASP A 340 -0.45 24.51 0.65
N THR A 341 -0.38 25.39 1.65
CA THR A 341 -0.78 26.80 1.51
C THR A 341 0.16 27.55 0.57
N ILE A 342 1.48 27.34 0.67
CA ILE A 342 2.48 27.98 -0.20
C ILE A 342 2.25 27.54 -1.64
N VAL A 343 2.13 26.23 -1.89
CA VAL A 343 1.90 25.70 -3.24
C VAL A 343 0.59 26.23 -3.82
N ARG A 344 -0.49 26.25 -3.03
CA ARG A 344 -1.78 26.83 -3.42
C ARG A 344 -1.67 28.33 -3.74
N LYS A 345 -1.00 29.12 -2.90
CA LYS A 345 -0.85 30.58 -3.10
C LYS A 345 -0.02 30.92 -4.32
N ALA A 346 1.12 30.25 -4.50
CA ALA A 346 1.97 30.45 -5.66
C ALA A 346 1.21 30.15 -6.97
N TYR A 347 0.39 29.11 -6.97
CA TYR A 347 -0.51 28.82 -8.09
C TYR A 347 -1.53 29.95 -8.33
N LEU A 348 -2.20 30.46 -7.28
CA LEU A 348 -3.19 31.54 -7.41
C LEU A 348 -2.57 32.88 -7.86
N GLN A 349 -1.31 33.13 -7.55
CA GLN A 349 -0.60 34.36 -7.90
C GLN A 349 -0.02 34.34 -9.31
N HIS A 350 0.30 33.16 -9.84
CA HIS A 350 0.74 32.99 -11.23
C HIS A 350 -0.46 32.64 -12.13
N LEU A 351 -0.95 33.63 -12.90
CA LEU A 351 -1.95 33.44 -13.98
C LEU A 351 -1.48 32.46 -15.08
N THR A 352 -0.21 32.07 -15.05
CA THR A 352 0.36 30.97 -15.84
C THR A 352 0.42 29.73 -14.95
N PRO A 353 -0.24 28.61 -15.32
CA PRO A 353 -0.19 27.38 -14.55
C PRO A 353 1.27 27.00 -14.26
N VAL A 354 1.59 26.65 -13.01
CA VAL A 354 2.83 25.93 -12.72
C VAL A 354 2.78 24.61 -13.50
N MET A 355 3.54 24.53 -14.60
CA MET A 355 3.41 23.50 -15.62
C MET A 355 4.30 22.30 -15.31
N ILE A 356 3.70 21.16 -14.99
CA ILE A 356 4.44 19.90 -14.85
C ILE A 356 4.21 19.05 -16.12
N ILE A 357 5.28 18.76 -16.86
CA ILE A 357 5.21 18.00 -18.13
C ILE A 357 5.27 16.49 -17.83
N GLN A 358 4.16 15.76 -17.93
CA GLN A 358 4.17 14.30 -17.95
C GLN A 358 3.71 13.81 -19.34
N ASN A 359 4.56 13.07 -20.06
CA ASN A 359 4.25 12.44 -21.36
C ASN A 359 3.60 13.35 -22.42
N GLY A 360 3.95 14.65 -22.44
CA GLY A 360 3.35 15.61 -23.39
C GLY A 360 1.89 15.96 -23.12
N GLN A 361 1.32 15.56 -21.97
CA GLN A 361 0.00 15.97 -21.52
C GLN A 361 0.09 17.04 -20.45
N PHE A 362 -0.80 18.03 -20.59
CA PHE A 362 -0.91 19.22 -19.77
C PHE A 362 -1.80 18.93 -18.56
N PHE A 363 -1.26 19.09 -17.34
CA PHE A 363 -2.10 19.07 -16.15
C PHE A 363 -2.11 20.47 -15.52
N PRO A 364 -3.19 21.25 -15.68
CA PRO A 364 -3.41 22.35 -14.75
C PRO A 364 -3.56 21.73 -13.35
N LEU A 365 -2.84 22.27 -12.37
CA LEU A 365 -3.10 22.07 -10.94
C LEU A 365 -4.47 22.67 -10.60
N SER A 366 -5.55 22.10 -11.15
CA SER A 366 -6.90 22.51 -10.85
C SER A 366 -7.20 22.12 -9.40
N ILE A 367 -7.13 23.13 -8.53
CA ILE A 367 -7.54 23.11 -7.12
C ILE A 367 -6.79 22.03 -6.32
N ILE A 368 -5.57 22.34 -5.90
CA ILE A 368 -4.96 21.63 -4.76
C ILE A 368 -5.98 21.71 -3.61
N SER A 369 -6.29 20.55 -3.04
CA SER A 369 -7.19 20.44 -1.90
C SER A 369 -6.75 21.42 -0.82
N GLU A 370 -7.69 21.91 -0.03
CA GLU A 370 -7.32 22.57 1.22
C GLU A 370 -6.44 21.59 2.05
N GLY A 371 -5.57 22.13 2.91
CA GLY A 371 -4.74 21.28 3.77
C GLY A 371 -5.62 20.25 4.48
N ILE A 372 -5.14 19.00 4.60
CA ILE A 372 -5.95 17.94 5.19
C ILE A 372 -6.16 18.24 6.68
N ASP A 373 -7.41 18.33 7.08
CA ASP A 373 -7.77 18.15 8.49
C ASP A 373 -7.64 16.66 8.85
N PHE A 374 -6.44 16.28 9.28
CA PHE A 374 -6.11 14.90 9.65
C PHE A 374 -7.07 14.35 10.69
N ARG A 375 -7.46 15.16 11.69
CA ARG A 375 -8.34 14.73 12.77
C ARG A 375 -9.74 14.41 12.25
N ASN A 376 -10.32 15.29 11.44
CA ASN A 376 -11.63 15.05 10.86
C ASN A 376 -11.60 13.87 9.88
N TYR A 377 -10.56 13.80 9.05
CA TYR A 377 -10.38 12.70 8.11
C TYR A 377 -10.37 11.33 8.81
N TYR A 378 -9.50 11.15 9.82
CA TYR A 378 -9.40 9.89 10.55
C TYR A 378 -10.70 9.54 11.29
N SER A 379 -11.34 10.54 11.90
CA SER A 379 -12.63 10.35 12.59
C SER A 379 -13.71 9.82 11.64
N CYS A 380 -13.78 10.38 10.43
CA CYS A 380 -14.73 9.95 9.40
C CYS A 380 -14.46 8.52 8.93
N VAL A 381 -13.21 8.15 8.68
CA VAL A 381 -12.85 6.79 8.22
C VAL A 381 -13.18 5.76 9.30
N VAL A 382 -12.79 6.04 10.55
CA VAL A 382 -13.04 5.14 11.69
C VAL A 382 -14.54 4.93 11.90
N GLN A 383 -15.34 5.99 11.83
CA GLN A 383 -16.80 5.89 11.99
C GLN A 383 -17.42 5.00 10.91
N LYS A 384 -17.11 5.23 9.63
CA LYS A 384 -17.62 4.40 8.53
C LYS A 384 -17.19 2.93 8.69
N GLY A 385 -15.97 2.67 9.15
CA GLY A 385 -15.49 1.31 9.40
C GLY A 385 -16.25 0.58 10.49
N LYS A 386 -16.60 1.27 11.58
CA LYS A 386 -17.45 0.73 12.65
C LYS A 386 -18.85 0.39 12.14
N GLU A 387 -19.41 1.24 11.27
CA GLU A 387 -20.72 0.99 10.63
C GLU A 387 -20.69 -0.26 9.74
N LEU A 388 -19.66 -0.42 8.91
CA LEU A 388 -19.49 -1.63 8.07
C LEU A 388 -19.36 -2.90 8.92
N SER A 389 -18.56 -2.85 9.98
CA SER A 389 -18.42 -3.97 10.92
C SER A 389 -19.76 -4.34 11.57
N LEU A 390 -20.51 -3.34 12.04
CA LEU A 390 -21.81 -3.56 12.66
C LEU A 390 -22.82 -4.19 11.68
N GLN A 391 -22.85 -3.74 10.43
CA GLN A 391 -23.73 -4.31 9.40
C GLN A 391 -23.47 -5.80 9.21
N LEU A 392 -22.20 -6.21 9.05
CA LEU A 392 -21.82 -7.62 8.91
C LEU A 392 -22.17 -8.45 10.14
N LYS A 393 -21.99 -7.86 11.34
CA LYS A 393 -22.36 -8.52 12.59
C LYS A 393 -23.86 -8.82 12.65
N LEU A 394 -24.70 -7.90 12.18
CA LEU A 394 -26.16 -8.03 12.20
C LEU A 394 -26.66 -9.12 11.25
N ILE A 395 -25.96 -9.38 10.15
CA ILE A 395 -26.29 -10.46 9.21
C ILE A 395 -25.58 -11.79 9.51
N GLY A 396 -24.94 -11.92 10.69
CA GLY A 396 -24.36 -13.19 11.17
C GLY A 396 -22.90 -13.45 10.78
N TYR A 397 -22.21 -12.50 10.14
CA TYR A 397 -20.83 -12.62 9.70
C TYR A 397 -19.85 -12.10 10.78
N HIS A 398 -19.88 -12.72 11.97
CA HIS A 398 -19.15 -12.26 13.16
C HIS A 398 -17.63 -12.17 12.96
N SER A 399 -17.01 -13.20 12.40
CA SER A 399 -15.56 -13.20 12.17
C SER A 399 -15.15 -12.06 11.23
N LEU A 400 -15.92 -11.81 10.17
CA LEU A 400 -15.60 -10.73 9.23
C LEU A 400 -15.81 -9.36 9.85
N SER A 401 -16.87 -9.21 10.63
CA SER A 401 -17.09 -8.04 11.48
C SER A 401 -15.89 -7.77 12.39
N ASN A 402 -15.38 -8.80 13.08
CA ASN A 402 -14.22 -8.68 13.98
C ASN A 402 -12.94 -8.30 13.22
N TYR A 403 -12.70 -8.92 12.06
CA TYR A 403 -11.56 -8.61 11.20
C TYR A 403 -11.57 -7.14 10.76
N ILE A 404 -12.69 -6.66 10.23
CA ILE A 404 -12.84 -5.25 9.82
C ILE A 404 -12.68 -4.32 11.03
N ASN A 405 -13.32 -4.63 12.15
CA ASN A 405 -13.23 -3.81 13.36
C ASN A 405 -11.79 -3.74 13.91
N GLY A 406 -11.04 -4.84 13.83
CA GLY A 406 -9.63 -4.89 14.21
C GLY A 406 -8.78 -3.95 13.39
N ILE A 407 -8.90 -3.99 12.05
CA ILE A 407 -8.19 -3.07 11.15
C ILE A 407 -8.57 -1.61 11.43
N VAL A 408 -9.86 -1.33 11.58
CA VAL A 408 -10.36 0.02 11.87
C VAL A 408 -9.87 0.53 13.22
N GLY A 409 -9.78 -0.35 14.24
CA GLY A 409 -9.17 -0.05 15.53
C GLY A 409 -7.70 0.29 15.41
N SER A 410 -6.95 -0.48 14.62
CA SER A 410 -5.53 -0.20 14.32
C SER A 410 -5.34 1.12 13.59
N MET A 411 -6.18 1.44 12.60
CA MET A 411 -6.18 2.75 11.94
C MET A 411 -6.43 3.88 12.94
N ALA A 412 -7.40 3.73 13.84
CA ALA A 412 -7.71 4.73 14.87
C ALA A 412 -6.53 4.95 15.82
N TYR A 413 -5.88 3.88 16.25
CA TYR A 413 -4.70 3.96 17.12
C TYR A 413 -3.52 4.65 16.44
N MET A 414 -3.19 4.24 15.21
CA MET A 414 -2.08 4.86 14.44
C MET A 414 -2.34 6.34 14.15
N ALA A 415 -3.58 6.68 13.82
CA ALA A 415 -4.01 8.07 13.66
C ALA A 415 -3.82 8.89 14.94
N ASP A 416 -4.19 8.36 16.10
CA ASP A 416 -4.01 9.04 17.38
C ASP A 416 -2.53 9.24 17.73
N MET A 417 -1.70 8.21 17.50
CA MET A 417 -0.24 8.30 17.65
C MET A 417 0.37 9.37 16.74
N MET A 418 -0.07 9.43 15.48
CA MET A 418 0.37 10.45 14.54
C MET A 418 -0.05 11.86 14.98
N LEU A 419 -1.28 12.05 15.46
CA LEU A 419 -1.77 13.35 15.91
C LEU A 419 -1.15 13.82 17.23
N SER A 420 -0.86 12.89 18.14
CA SER A 420 -0.31 13.19 19.47
C SER A 420 1.21 13.34 19.47
N SER A 421 1.91 12.59 18.60
CA SER A 421 3.37 12.52 18.60
C SER A 421 3.96 12.21 17.22
N ALA A 422 3.61 13.02 16.22
CA ALA A 422 4.04 12.87 14.83
C ALA A 422 5.57 12.73 14.65
N SER A 423 6.37 13.43 15.45
CA SER A 423 7.84 13.34 15.39
C SER A 423 8.34 11.93 15.67
N SER A 424 7.72 11.20 16.62
CA SER A 424 8.08 9.81 16.92
C SER A 424 7.81 8.88 15.74
N TYR A 425 6.81 9.19 14.92
CA TYR A 425 6.42 8.40 13.76
C TYR A 425 7.23 8.72 12.49
N LEU A 426 7.48 10.01 12.24
CA LEU A 426 8.10 10.47 11.00
C LEU A 426 9.62 10.55 11.07
N TYR A 427 10.20 10.82 12.25
CA TYR A 427 11.65 10.91 12.39
C TYR A 427 12.27 9.51 12.42
N PRO A 428 13.12 9.12 11.45
CA PRO A 428 13.55 7.73 11.28
C PRO A 428 14.15 7.09 12.54
N GLU A 429 15.04 7.80 13.24
CA GLU A 429 15.69 7.28 14.45
C GLU A 429 14.68 7.05 15.59
N MET A 430 13.73 7.98 15.75
CA MET A 430 12.70 7.87 16.77
C MET A 430 11.71 6.76 16.44
N TYR A 431 11.36 6.61 15.16
CA TYR A 431 10.50 5.56 14.67
C TYR A 431 11.10 4.19 14.96
N VAL A 432 12.39 3.98 14.63
CA VAL A 432 13.10 2.73 14.90
C VAL A 432 13.09 2.41 16.40
N LYS A 433 13.45 3.39 17.24
CA LYS A 433 13.47 3.23 18.70
C LYS A 433 12.08 2.98 19.31
N SER A 434 11.03 3.45 18.65
CA SER A 434 9.64 3.38 19.12
C SER A 434 8.81 2.37 18.34
N PHE A 435 9.42 1.52 17.51
CA PHE A 435 8.69 0.64 16.59
C PHE A 435 7.64 -0.21 17.31
N ASN A 436 8.00 -0.74 18.48
CA ASN A 436 7.13 -1.58 19.32
C ASN A 436 5.97 -0.82 20.00
N GLN A 437 5.93 0.52 19.90
CA GLN A 437 4.81 1.33 20.37
C GLN A 437 3.72 1.49 19.31
N PHE A 438 4.00 1.18 18.04
CA PHE A 438 3.02 1.20 16.96
C PHE A 438 2.22 -0.09 16.90
N VAL A 439 1.26 -0.17 15.98
CA VAL A 439 0.50 -1.41 15.75
C VAL A 439 1.47 -2.54 15.43
N ASN A 440 1.40 -3.64 16.17
CA ASN A 440 2.28 -4.78 15.92
C ASN A 440 2.17 -5.25 14.47
N VAL A 441 3.34 -5.44 13.84
CA VAL A 441 3.45 -5.91 12.46
C VAL A 441 3.47 -7.43 12.46
N PRO A 442 2.45 -8.07 11.88
CA PRO A 442 2.42 -9.52 11.80
C PRO A 442 3.37 -10.02 10.70
N PHE A 443 4.12 -11.09 10.95
CA PHE A 443 5.03 -11.67 9.96
C PHE A 443 4.45 -12.91 9.29
N ARG A 444 4.62 -13.00 7.97
CA ARG A 444 4.40 -14.19 7.15
C ARG A 444 5.73 -14.62 6.56
N PHE A 445 6.18 -15.86 6.80
CA PHE A 445 7.39 -16.38 6.16
C PHE A 445 7.02 -17.13 4.88
N GLN A 446 7.50 -16.64 3.73
CA GLN A 446 7.30 -17.29 2.45
C GLN A 446 8.53 -18.11 2.07
N PHE A 447 8.37 -19.43 2.02
CA PHE A 447 9.45 -20.33 1.61
C PHE A 447 9.44 -20.53 0.10
N SER A 448 10.62 -20.44 -0.53
CA SER A 448 10.80 -20.59 -1.98
C SER A 448 12.00 -21.49 -2.29
N ASN A 449 12.27 -21.73 -3.58
CA ASN A 449 13.42 -22.53 -4.05
C ASN A 449 13.49 -23.96 -3.47
N GLY A 450 12.33 -24.61 -3.30
CA GLY A 450 12.26 -25.96 -2.73
C GLY A 450 12.52 -26.04 -1.23
N ILE A 451 12.67 -24.91 -0.55
CA ILE A 451 12.74 -24.82 0.91
C ILE A 451 11.32 -24.95 1.46
N THR A 452 11.17 -25.71 2.53
CA THR A 452 9.91 -25.87 3.26
C THR A 452 10.20 -25.99 4.76
N ILE A 453 9.21 -25.70 5.60
CA ILE A 453 9.21 -26.05 7.02
C ILE A 453 7.99 -26.93 7.26
N SER A 454 8.19 -28.03 7.98
CA SER A 454 7.13 -28.91 8.47
C SER A 454 6.74 -28.55 9.91
N GLN A 455 5.49 -28.88 10.28
CA GLN A 455 5.01 -28.72 11.66
C GLN A 455 5.88 -29.44 12.70
N THR A 456 6.51 -30.56 12.32
CA THR A 456 7.41 -31.32 13.19
C THR A 456 8.75 -30.61 13.48
N GLU A 457 9.14 -29.64 12.67
CA GLU A 457 10.37 -28.85 12.88
C GLU A 457 10.15 -27.67 13.84
N VAL A 458 8.89 -27.37 14.19
CA VAL A 458 8.52 -26.26 15.07
C VAL A 458 7.89 -26.79 16.35
N MET A 459 8.35 -26.28 17.49
CA MET A 459 7.80 -26.60 18.79
C MET A 459 6.32 -26.20 18.83
N PRO A 460 5.44 -27.02 19.43
CA PRO A 460 4.02 -26.69 19.51
C PRO A 460 3.81 -25.31 20.14
N ASN A 461 3.38 -24.36 19.33
CA ASN A 461 3.12 -23.00 19.74
C ASN A 461 1.77 -22.57 19.14
N PRO A 462 0.75 -22.27 19.97
CA PRO A 462 -0.58 -21.90 19.51
C PRO A 462 -0.63 -20.55 18.75
N ASP A 463 0.49 -19.82 18.72
CA ASP A 463 0.63 -18.57 18.00
C ASP A 463 1.37 -18.73 16.66
N ILE A 464 1.95 -19.90 16.39
CA ILE A 464 2.53 -20.25 15.08
C ILE A 464 1.49 -21.01 14.26
N ILE A 465 1.09 -20.41 13.15
CA ILE A 465 0.15 -21.00 12.21
C ILE A 465 0.90 -21.38 10.94
N PHE A 466 0.85 -22.66 10.59
CA PHE A 466 1.29 -23.13 9.30
C PHE A 466 0.17 -22.93 8.28
N ASP A 467 0.19 -21.80 7.58
CA ASP A 467 -0.67 -21.60 6.41
C ASP A 467 -0.02 -22.26 5.19
N ASN A 468 -0.16 -23.58 5.09
CA ASN A 468 0.32 -24.37 3.95
C ASN A 468 -0.70 -24.41 2.80
N GLY A 469 -1.69 -23.50 2.80
CA GLY A 469 -2.88 -23.58 1.97
C GLY A 469 -3.86 -24.64 2.48
N MET A 470 -4.91 -24.17 3.17
CA MET A 470 -6.05 -24.93 3.74
C MET A 470 -5.86 -25.67 5.09
N ILE A 471 -6.82 -25.40 5.99
CA ILE A 471 -7.60 -26.34 6.84
C ILE A 471 -7.30 -26.53 8.38
N TYR A 472 -8.35 -26.19 9.15
CA TYR A 472 -8.95 -26.67 10.44
C TYR A 472 -8.38 -26.43 11.86
N LYS A 473 -9.31 -25.80 12.64
CA LYS A 473 -9.90 -26.10 13.98
C LYS A 473 -9.33 -25.49 15.27
N ASP A 474 -10.23 -24.67 15.87
CA ASP A 474 -10.55 -24.39 17.29
C ASP A 474 -9.40 -24.33 18.30
N GLY A 475 -9.17 -23.27 19.06
CA GLY A 475 -9.88 -22.02 19.33
C GLY A 475 -9.35 -21.54 20.69
N LEU A 476 -9.04 -20.25 20.90
CA LEU A 476 -8.52 -19.81 22.20
C LEU A 476 -8.82 -18.33 22.49
N ARG A 477 -9.19 -18.07 23.75
CA ARG A 477 -9.36 -16.77 24.40
C ARG A 477 -8.02 -16.22 24.90
N GLN A 478 -7.92 -14.89 24.80
CA GLN A 478 -7.23 -13.88 25.63
C GLN A 478 -6.26 -14.34 26.74
N HIS A 479 -5.03 -13.81 26.76
CA HIS A 479 -4.63 -12.64 27.56
C HIS A 479 -3.18 -12.23 27.25
N ALA A 480 -2.92 -10.93 27.35
CA ALA A 480 -1.68 -10.24 26.99
C ALA A 480 -0.50 -10.56 27.92
N ASN A 481 0.71 -10.60 27.35
CA ASN A 481 1.97 -10.37 28.05
C ASN A 481 2.95 -9.64 27.11
N SER A 482 3.73 -8.71 27.67
CA SER A 482 4.31 -7.56 26.98
C SER A 482 5.71 -7.73 26.36
N GLU A 483 6.11 -8.93 25.91
CA GLU A 483 7.46 -9.14 25.34
C GLU A 483 7.55 -10.15 24.16
N VAL A 484 6.52 -10.30 23.32
CA VAL A 484 6.61 -11.22 22.17
C VAL A 484 6.01 -10.61 20.89
N ASN A 485 6.78 -10.62 19.80
CA ASN A 485 6.36 -10.26 18.45
C ASN A 485 5.40 -11.34 17.91
N TYR A 486 4.11 -11.03 17.87
CA TYR A 486 3.07 -11.96 17.43
C TYR A 486 2.95 -12.03 15.90
N LEU A 487 2.94 -13.27 15.38
CA LEU A 487 2.37 -13.63 14.08
C LEU A 487 0.87 -13.24 14.04
N LEU A 488 0.31 -13.05 12.84
CA LEU A 488 -1.12 -12.77 12.69
C LEU A 488 -1.92 -14.04 13.03
N LYS A 489 -2.16 -14.26 14.32
CA LYS A 489 -3.31 -14.98 14.83
C LYS A 489 -4.50 -14.05 14.70
N SER A 490 -5.11 -14.03 13.52
CA SER A 490 -6.51 -13.68 13.47
C SER A 490 -7.23 -14.94 13.02
N LYS A 491 -7.74 -15.69 14.02
CA LYS A 491 -8.80 -16.67 13.80
C LYS A 491 -9.84 -16.07 12.84
N ASP A 492 -10.15 -14.79 13.03
CA ASP A 492 -11.03 -14.05 12.14
C ASP A 492 -10.49 -13.96 10.71
N TYR A 493 -9.24 -13.58 10.44
CA TYR A 493 -8.67 -13.59 9.07
C TYR A 493 -8.81 -14.96 8.39
N ILE A 494 -8.44 -16.05 9.07
CA ILE A 494 -8.54 -17.40 8.50
C ILE A 494 -9.99 -17.76 8.20
N GLU A 495 -10.90 -17.49 9.14
CA GLU A 495 -12.35 -17.71 8.95
C GLU A 495 -12.93 -16.83 7.84
N CYS A 496 -12.30 -15.68 7.58
CA CYS A 496 -12.76 -14.70 6.61
C CYS A 496 -12.11 -14.82 5.23
N LYS A 497 -11.00 -15.56 5.12
CA LYS A 497 -10.18 -15.64 3.90
C LYS A 497 -11.02 -15.97 2.67
N LYS A 498 -11.96 -16.90 2.76
CA LYS A 498 -12.84 -17.26 1.64
C LYS A 498 -13.69 -16.10 1.12
N TYR A 499 -14.10 -15.15 1.97
CA TYR A 499 -14.84 -13.95 1.57
C TYR A 499 -13.93 -12.91 0.92
N ILE A 500 -12.70 -12.79 1.44
CA ILE A 500 -11.65 -11.94 0.85
C ILE A 500 -11.30 -12.47 -0.55
N ASP A 501 -11.03 -13.76 -0.68
CA ASP A 501 -10.78 -14.43 -1.95
C ASP A 501 -11.97 -14.27 -2.89
N PHE A 502 -13.21 -14.39 -2.39
CA PHE A 502 -14.42 -14.19 -3.21
C PHE A 502 -14.49 -12.77 -3.77
N CYS A 503 -14.28 -11.74 -2.95
CA CYS A 503 -14.21 -10.35 -3.39
C CYS A 503 -13.10 -10.16 -4.44
N ASN A 504 -11.93 -10.78 -4.22
CA ASN A 504 -10.81 -10.74 -5.15
C ASN A 504 -11.10 -11.47 -6.47
N VAL A 505 -11.90 -12.54 -6.49
CA VAL A 505 -12.34 -13.17 -7.74
C VAL A 505 -13.34 -12.28 -8.49
N LEU A 506 -14.23 -11.60 -7.76
CA LEU A 506 -15.24 -10.75 -8.38
C LEU A 506 -14.63 -9.54 -9.08
N PHE A 507 -13.63 -8.90 -8.49
CA PHE A 507 -13.14 -7.62 -9.02
C PHE A 507 -11.64 -7.55 -9.29
N GLY A 508 -10.90 -8.59 -8.91
CA GLY A 508 -9.44 -8.53 -8.84
C GLY A 508 -8.69 -8.92 -10.11
N ASN A 509 -7.39 -8.60 -10.03
CA ASN A 509 -6.28 -9.00 -10.90
C ASN A 509 -5.35 -10.04 -10.20
N SER A 510 -5.77 -10.57 -9.05
CA SER A 510 -4.96 -11.42 -8.15
C SER A 510 -5.09 -12.91 -8.43
N LEU A 511 -4.00 -13.66 -8.23
CA LEU A 511 -3.92 -15.11 -8.42
C LEU A 511 -4.70 -15.86 -7.32
N VAL A 512 -5.97 -16.14 -7.60
CA VAL A 512 -6.74 -17.15 -6.86
C VAL A 512 -6.56 -18.48 -7.58
N GLU A 513 -6.18 -19.54 -6.87
CA GLU A 513 -5.79 -20.82 -7.49
C GLU A 513 -6.98 -21.53 -8.19
N LYS A 514 -8.21 -21.34 -7.68
CA LYS A 514 -9.43 -21.98 -8.20
C LYS A 514 -10.64 -21.04 -8.19
N PRO A 515 -10.58 -19.93 -8.94
CA PRO A 515 -11.55 -18.84 -8.83
C PRO A 515 -12.96 -19.32 -9.19
N GLY A 516 -13.09 -20.16 -10.22
CA GLY A 516 -14.40 -20.68 -10.65
C GLY A 516 -15.04 -21.65 -9.65
N SER A 517 -14.24 -22.42 -8.91
CA SER A 517 -14.79 -23.33 -7.89
C SER A 517 -15.29 -22.56 -6.67
N LEU A 518 -14.56 -21.52 -6.26
CA LEU A 518 -15.00 -20.63 -5.18
C LEU A 518 -16.32 -19.93 -5.52
N ILE A 519 -16.49 -19.44 -6.75
CA ILE A 519 -17.78 -18.83 -7.16
C ILE A 519 -18.92 -19.83 -7.10
N ARG A 520 -18.73 -21.06 -7.57
CA ARG A 520 -19.78 -22.11 -7.51
C ARG A 520 -20.14 -22.51 -6.08
N GLU A 521 -19.16 -22.52 -5.18
CA GLU A 521 -19.38 -22.79 -3.75
C GLU A 521 -20.19 -21.66 -3.11
N MET A 522 -19.81 -20.41 -3.37
CA MET A 522 -20.36 -19.24 -2.69
C MET A 522 -21.69 -18.77 -3.30
N LEU A 523 -21.92 -19.03 -4.59
CA LEU A 523 -23.14 -18.70 -5.35
C LEU A 523 -23.67 -19.97 -6.06
N PRO A 524 -24.38 -20.86 -5.34
CA PRO A 524 -24.89 -22.10 -5.91
C PRO A 524 -25.79 -21.87 -7.13
N GLY A 525 -25.60 -22.66 -8.19
CA GLY A 525 -26.38 -22.55 -9.43
C GLY A 525 -25.85 -21.52 -10.44
N ILE A 526 -24.93 -20.63 -10.04
CA ILE A 526 -24.26 -19.70 -10.95
C ILE A 526 -23.03 -20.37 -11.58
N LYS A 527 -22.89 -20.24 -12.90
CA LYS A 527 -21.69 -20.63 -13.65
C LYS A 527 -20.75 -19.42 -13.79
N PRO A 528 -19.51 -19.48 -13.28
CA PRO A 528 -18.54 -18.43 -13.54
C PRO A 528 -18.18 -18.42 -15.03
N TRP A 529 -18.12 -17.22 -15.63
CA TRP A 529 -17.67 -17.01 -16.99
C TRP A 529 -16.51 -16.02 -16.99
N PHE A 530 -15.29 -16.52 -17.22
CA PHE A 530 -14.13 -15.67 -17.39
C PHE A 530 -14.19 -15.00 -18.77
N ILE A 531 -14.26 -13.67 -18.77
CA ILE A 531 -14.24 -12.88 -19.99
C ILE A 531 -12.77 -12.68 -20.39
N ASN A 532 -12.40 -13.15 -21.59
CA ASN A 532 -11.14 -12.76 -22.22
C ASN A 532 -11.40 -11.43 -22.90
N VAL A 533 -11.08 -10.32 -22.22
CA VAL A 533 -11.26 -8.96 -22.75
C VAL A 533 -10.20 -8.66 -23.80
#